data_AF-A0A0G3X4E8-F1
#
_entry.id   AF-A0A0G3X4E8-F1
#
_cell.length_a   1.000
_cell.length_b   1.000
_cell.length_c   1.000
_cell.angle_alpha   90.00
_cell.angle_beta   90.00
_cell.angle_gamma   90.00
#
_symmetry.space_group_name_H-M   'P 1'
#
loop_
_entity.id
_entity.type
_entity.pdbx_description
1 polymer ?
#
loop_
_entity_poly.entity_id
_entity_poly.type
_entity_poly.pdbx_seq_one_letter_code
_entity_poly.pdbx_strand_id
1 'polypeptide(L)' 'MTDPAPNDPAMGRHFAIVAVRFTGIAFILLGILAVRGAIDLAEGVGYVLVAVGLIEVFVVPVFMARRWRTPKE' A
#
# COMPACT_ATOMS: atom_id res chain seq x y z
N MET A 1 -28.27 -10.54 25.09
CA MET A 1 -28.13 -10.41 23.63
C MET A 1 -26.85 -9.65 23.36
N THR A 2 -25.76 -10.36 23.05
CA THR A 2 -24.53 -9.75 22.55
C THR A 2 -24.78 -9.36 21.09
N ASP A 3 -25.16 -8.10 20.85
CA ASP A 3 -25.06 -7.54 19.50
C ASP A 3 -23.59 -7.54 19.11
N PRO A 4 -23.19 -8.16 17.98
CA PRO A 4 -21.84 -7.96 17.47
C PRO A 4 -21.68 -6.47 17.21
N ALA A 5 -20.70 -5.83 17.85
CA ALA A 5 -20.42 -4.41 17.66
C ALA A 5 -20.46 -4.08 16.15
N PRO A 6 -21.24 -3.08 15.72
CA PRO A 6 -21.35 -2.76 14.30
C PRO A 6 -19.93 -2.55 13.77
N ASN A 7 -19.53 -3.35 12.77
CA ASN A 7 -18.19 -3.31 12.18
C ASN A 7 -17.84 -1.85 11.86
N ASP A 8 -17.00 -1.23 12.69
CA ASP A 8 -16.70 0.19 12.57
C ASP A 8 -15.98 0.41 11.23
N PRO A 9 -16.62 1.09 10.27
CA PRO A 9 -16.01 1.29 8.96
C PRO A 9 -14.74 2.16 9.06
N ALA A 10 -14.49 2.86 10.18
CA ALA A 10 -13.22 3.55 10.43
C ALA A 10 -12.06 2.58 10.64
N MET A 11 -12.29 1.44 11.31
CA MET A 11 -11.25 0.43 11.54
C MET A 11 -10.83 -0.25 10.24
N GLY A 12 -11.80 -0.62 9.39
CA GLY A 12 -11.51 -1.21 8.07
C GLY A 12 -10.73 -0.27 7.17
N ARG A 13 -11.05 1.03 7.23
CA ARG A 13 -10.34 2.09 6.51
C ARG A 13 -8.89 2.23 6.97
N HIS A 14 -8.68 2.28 8.29
CA HIS A 14 -7.34 2.37 8.86
C HIS A 14 -6.49 1.15 8.46
N PHE A 15 -7.05 -0.05 8.58
CA PHE A 15 -6.36 -1.28 8.21
C PHE A 15 -5.96 -1.31 6.73
N ALA A 16 -6.85 -0.88 5.82
CA ALA A 16 -6.54 -0.83 4.39
C ALA A 16 -5.42 0.18 4.06
N ILE A 17 -5.39 1.37 4.70
CA ILE A 17 -4.28 2.32 4.51
C ILE A 17 -2.96 1.74 5.02
N VAL A 18 -2.98 1.08 6.18
CA VAL A 18 -1.78 0.45 6.75
C VAL A 18 -1.29 -0.67 5.86
N ALA A 19 -2.17 -1.55 5.38
CA ALA A 19 -1.83 -2.66 4.49
C ALA A 19 -1.16 -2.17 3.20
N VAL A 20 -1.75 -1.16 2.53
CA VAL A 20 -1.16 -0.56 1.32
C VAL A 20 0.24 0.00 1.58
N ARG A 21 0.46 0.66 2.72
CA ARG A 21 1.79 1.18 3.06
C ARG A 21 2.81 0.05 3.26
N PHE A 22 2.42 -1.04 3.93
CA PHE A 22 3.28 -2.19 4.11
C PHE A 22 3.62 -2.88 2.78
N THR A 23 2.64 -3.02 1.87
CA THR A 23 2.87 -3.55 0.53
C THR A 23 3.86 -2.67 -0.25
N GLY A 24 3.69 -1.35 -0.21
CA GLY A 24 4.58 -0.43 -0.91
C GLY A 24 6.03 -0.48 -0.37
N ILE A 25 6.19 -0.56 0.95
CA ILE A 25 7.51 -0.77 1.57
C ILE A 25 8.11 -2.12 1.14
N ALA A 26 7.31 -3.19 1.12
CA ALA A 26 7.74 -4.50 0.68
C ALA A 26 8.22 -4.47 -0.79
N PHE A 27 7.52 -3.78 -1.68
CA PHE A 27 7.95 -3.62 -3.08
C PHE A 27 9.25 -2.82 -3.21
N ILE A 28 9.44 -1.77 -2.43
CA ILE A 28 10.71 -1.02 -2.41
C ILE A 28 11.85 -1.93 -1.96
N LEU A 29 11.67 -2.70 -0.88
CA LEU A 29 12.69 -3.62 -0.38
C LEU A 29 13.00 -4.73 -1.38
N LEU A 30 11.99 -5.33 -2.00
CA LEU A 30 12.16 -6.33 -3.06
C LEU A 30 12.89 -5.75 -4.27
N GLY A 31 12.56 -4.53 -4.69
CA GLY A 31 13.22 -3.84 -5.79
C GLY A 31 14.69 -3.55 -5.49
N ILE A 32 15.01 -3.07 -4.28
CA ILE A 32 16.39 -2.87 -3.83
C ILE A 32 17.15 -4.21 -3.81
N LEU A 33 16.52 -5.29 -3.35
CA LEU A 33 17.13 -6.62 -3.31
C LEU A 33 17.43 -7.15 -4.73
N ALA A 34 16.51 -6.92 -5.68
CA ALA A 34 16.71 -7.23 -7.09
C ALA A 34 17.85 -6.42 -7.71
N VAL A 35 17.90 -5.11 -7.49
CA VAL A 35 18.99 -4.25 -8.02
C VAL A 35 20.34 -4.63 -7.42
N ARG A 36 20.37 -5.12 -6.18
CA ARG A 36 21.59 -5.64 -5.54
C ARG A 36 21.98 -7.05 -6.00
N GLY A 37 21.20 -7.69 -6.89
CA GLY A 37 21.45 -9.04 -7.38
C GLY A 37 21.28 -10.13 -6.30
N ALA A 38 20.62 -9.82 -5.19
CA ALA A 38 20.37 -10.79 -4.12
C ALA A 38 19.18 -11.72 -4.41
N ILE A 39 18.37 -11.36 -5.41
CA ILE A 39 17.40 -12.24 -6.05
C ILE A 39 17.69 -12.25 -7.55
N ASP A 40 17.52 -13.42 -8.19
CA ASP A 40 17.78 -13.63 -9.63
C ASP A 40 16.65 -13.02 -10.47
N LEU A 41 16.54 -11.70 -10.39
CA LEU A 41 15.56 -10.87 -11.06
C LEU A 41 16.34 -9.88 -11.92
N ALA A 42 15.95 -9.72 -13.18
CA ALA A 42 16.62 -8.78 -14.08
C ALA A 42 16.64 -7.36 -13.46
N GLU A 43 17.77 -6.66 -13.54
CA GLU A 43 17.95 -5.34 -12.91
C GLU A 43 16.83 -4.35 -13.28
N GLY A 44 16.36 -4.40 -14.54
CA GLY A 44 15.24 -3.59 -15.02
C GLY A 44 13.94 -3.83 -14.23
N VAL A 45 13.66 -5.06 -13.81
CA VAL A 45 12.50 -5.41 -12.98
C VAL A 45 12.66 -4.85 -11.57
N GLY A 46 13.89 -4.84 -11.04
CA GLY A 46 14.20 -4.23 -9.76
C GLY A 46 13.86 -2.74 -9.71
N TYR A 47 14.26 -1.98 -10.75
CA TYR A 47 13.90 -0.56 -10.86
C TYR A 47 12.39 -0.34 -10.99
N VAL A 48 11.69 -1.19 -11.74
CA VAL A 48 10.22 -1.13 -11.85
C VAL A 48 9.56 -1.39 -10.50
N LEU A 49 10.03 -2.37 -9.74
CA LEU A 49 9.52 -2.67 -8.39
C LEU A 49 9.69 -1.49 -7.43
N VAL A 50 10.86 -0.84 -7.45
CA VAL A 50 11.09 0.37 -6.64
C VAL A 50 10.14 1.49 -7.06
N ALA A 51 9.98 1.74 -8.35
CA ALA A 51 9.07 2.77 -8.86
C ALA A 51 7.61 2.49 -8.48
N VAL A 52 7.16 1.23 -8.61
CA VAL A 52 5.82 0.81 -8.20
C VAL A 52 5.62 0.97 -6.70
N GLY A 53 6.59 0.55 -5.88
CA GLY A 53 6.52 0.70 -4.43
C GLY A 53 6.43 2.17 -4.00
N LEU A 54 7.18 3.07 -4.65
CA LEU A 54 7.06 4.52 -4.44
C LEU A 54 5.66 5.02 -4.82
N ILE A 55 5.14 4.64 -5.99
CA ILE A 55 3.78 4.99 -6.41
C ILE A 55 2.75 4.48 -5.40
N GLU A 56 2.89 3.26 -4.90
CA GLU A 56 1.97 2.72 -3.90
C GLU A 56 2.00 3.51 -2.59
N VAL A 57 3.19 3.85 -2.08
CA VAL A 57 3.35 4.60 -0.84
C VAL A 57 2.79 6.02 -0.93
N PHE A 58 2.90 6.68 -2.09
CA PHE A 58 2.51 8.08 -2.26
C PHE A 58 1.13 8.28 -2.89
N VAL A 59 0.78 7.51 -3.92
CA VAL A 59 -0.41 7.74 -4.74
C VAL A 59 -1.63 7.00 -4.18
N VAL A 60 -1.47 5.73 -3.82
CA VAL A 60 -2.60 4.89 -3.39
C VAL A 60 -3.24 5.38 -2.08
N PRO A 61 -2.52 5.76 -1.00
CA PRO A 61 -3.16 6.29 0.19
C PRO A 61 -3.84 7.64 -0.04
N VAL A 62 -3.33 8.47 -0.96
CA VAL A 62 -3.99 9.73 -1.34
C VAL A 62 -5.28 9.45 -2.11
N PHE A 63 -5.27 8.49 -3.02
CA PHE A 63 -6.48 8.04 -3.72
C PHE A 63 -7.50 7.45 -2.75
N MET A 64 -7.06 6.61 -1.81
CA MET A 64 -7.91 6.01 -0.78
C MET A 64 -8.52 7.07 0.14
N ALA A 65 -7.72 8.04 0.59
CA ALA A 65 -8.18 9.16 1.40
C ALA A 65 -9.18 10.06 0.64
N ARG A 66 -8.97 10.28 -0.68
CA ARG A 66 -9.93 11.00 -1.53
C ARG A 66 -11.22 10.20 -1.72
N ARG A 67 -11.13 8.88 -1.92
CA ARG A 67 -12.28 8.00 -2.10
C ARG A 67 -13.19 7.95 -0.87
N TRP A 68 -12.61 8.09 0.33
CA TRP A 68 -13.34 8.10 1.60
C TRP A 68 -13.70 9.49 2.11
N ARG A 69 -13.28 10.56 1.43
CA ARG A 69 -13.91 11.86 1.62
C ARG A 69 -15.32 11.78 1.04
N THR A 70 -16.29 11.53 1.92
CA THR A 70 -17.72 11.69 1.64
C THR A 70 -17.95 13.07 1.00
N PRO A 71 -18.84 13.19 -0.01
CA PRO A 71 -19.12 14.45 -0.68
C PRO A 71 -19.43 15.55 0.33
N LYS A 72 -18.87 16.74 0.14
CA LYS A 72 -19.35 17.95 0.82
C LYS A 72 -20.70 18.29 0.18
N GLU A 73 -21.77 18.30 0.97
CA GLU A 73 -22.97 19.10 0.65
C GLU A 73 -22.58 20.57 0.49
#